data_AF-A0A7V6VS06-F1
#
_entry.id   AF-A0A7V6VS06-F1
#
_cell.length_a   1.000
_cell.length_b   1.000
_cell.length_c   1.000
_cell.angle_alpha   90.00
_cell.angle_beta   90.00
_cell.angle_gamma   90.00
#
_symmetry.space_group_name_H-M   'P 1'
#
loop_
_entity.id
_entity.type
_entity.pdbx_description
1 polymer ?
#
loop_
_entity_poly.entity_id
_entity_poly.type
_entity_poly.pdbx_seq_one_letter_code
_entity_poly.pdbx_strand_id
1 'polypeptide(L)'
;MIDASVSQELMYKLDKDPNTIKKIPSSIQTEEMALKVIEKDIKLFKHVSVRTPKVCMKAILKDANSIKYIEKPTKEMCKIAIKNSPTTLQYIKDPSEELCKLALERNGACLQYVKKQTNSLCKIAVKTTPQALQYIKNQTEAVCLMAVNSEGSTLQYVKEQTKEIVLAAVKQDGLALRFALILDDEIIHKAILSNGNALAYVKEQTKDLCIMAILNDPMSIKYVDPQTKELCLIAVLKDGLAIDYIKDQDNDICIEAIKQNPSALMYIRDKRSEYKVLAVKTCLKHIKKDINYINEISDKVLKMVVVKLLSKKGKE
;
A
#
# COMPACT_ATOMS: atom_id res chain seq x y z
N MET A 1 -27.32 29.52 -41.99
CA MET A 1 -26.04 29.12 -42.58
C MET A 1 -25.15 30.36 -42.61
N ILE A 2 -23.94 30.28 -42.07
CA ILE A 2 -22.93 31.34 -42.27
C ILE A 2 -22.40 31.28 -43.70
N ASP A 3 -22.05 32.43 -44.24
CA ASP A 3 -21.39 32.50 -45.54
C ASP A 3 -20.06 31.72 -45.55
N ALA A 4 -19.74 31.10 -46.68
CA ALA A 4 -18.58 30.23 -46.82
C ALA A 4 -17.26 30.99 -46.60
N SER A 5 -17.20 32.26 -47.01
CA SER A 5 -16.02 33.11 -46.80
C SER A 5 -15.77 33.38 -45.31
N VAL A 6 -16.83 33.69 -44.55
CA VAL A 6 -16.77 33.90 -43.10
C VAL A 6 -16.37 32.63 -42.36
N SER A 7 -16.88 31.47 -42.81
CA SER A 7 -16.49 30.17 -42.24
C SER A 7 -15.00 29.88 -42.46
N GLN A 8 -14.46 30.14 -43.65
CA GLN A 8 -13.03 29.95 -43.96
C GLN A 8 -12.14 30.88 -43.13
N GLU A 9 -12.51 32.16 -42.98
CA GLU A 9 -11.74 33.12 -42.18
C GLU A 9 -11.69 32.71 -40.70
N LEU A 10 -12.82 32.29 -40.14
CA LEU A 10 -12.90 31.79 -38.75
C LEU A 10 -12.08 30.51 -38.58
N MET A 11 -12.10 29.61 -39.56
CA MET A 11 -11.29 28.39 -39.53
C MET A 11 -9.78 28.68 -39.58
N TYR A 12 -9.35 29.67 -40.36
CA TYR A 12 -7.97 30.14 -40.39
C TYR A 12 -7.54 30.75 -39.04
N LYS A 13 -8.42 31.54 -38.42
CA LYS A 13 -8.18 32.12 -37.08
C LYS A 13 -8.07 31.03 -36.01
N LEU A 14 -8.96 30.04 -36.01
CA LEU A 14 -8.91 28.88 -35.11
C LEU A 14 -7.67 28.01 -35.34
N ASP A 15 -7.15 28.01 -36.56
CA ASP A 15 -5.90 27.32 -36.85
C ASP A 15 -4.70 27.96 -36.17
N LYS A 16 -4.63 29.29 -36.17
CA LYS A 16 -3.56 30.03 -35.51
C LYS A 16 -3.69 30.03 -33.99
N ASP A 17 -4.91 30.26 -33.49
CA ASP A 17 -5.21 30.26 -32.06
C ASP A 17 -6.59 29.63 -31.79
N PRO A 18 -6.64 28.39 -31.25
CA PRO A 18 -7.90 27.73 -30.96
C PRO A 18 -8.69 28.44 -29.85
N ASN A 19 -8.08 29.31 -29.02
CA ASN A 19 -8.81 30.12 -28.03
C ASN A 19 -9.79 31.10 -28.68
N THR A 20 -9.63 31.41 -29.98
CA THR A 20 -10.58 32.22 -30.74
C THR A 20 -12.01 31.70 -30.61
N ILE A 21 -12.21 30.39 -30.39
CA ILE A 21 -13.53 29.78 -30.18
C ILE A 21 -14.35 30.46 -29.06
N LYS A 22 -13.67 31.00 -28.04
CA LYS A 22 -14.30 31.74 -26.92
C LYS A 22 -14.99 33.02 -27.37
N LYS A 23 -14.54 33.60 -28.49
CA LYS A 23 -15.05 34.86 -29.06
C LYS A 23 -16.06 34.63 -30.18
N ILE A 24 -16.20 33.39 -30.67
CA ILE A 24 -17.13 33.05 -31.76
C ILE A 24 -18.54 32.85 -31.16
N PRO A 25 -19.55 33.65 -31.58
CA PRO A 25 -20.92 33.48 -31.13
C PRO A 25 -21.43 32.06 -31.32
N SER A 26 -22.18 31.55 -30.34
CA SER A 26 -22.69 30.18 -30.34
C SER A 26 -23.55 29.85 -31.56
N SER A 27 -24.25 30.85 -32.11
CA SER A 27 -25.10 30.75 -33.30
C SER A 27 -24.35 30.49 -34.61
N ILE A 28 -23.03 30.75 -34.64
CA ILE A 28 -22.21 30.59 -35.84
C ILE A 28 -21.12 29.53 -35.72
N GLN A 29 -20.96 28.88 -34.57
CA GLN A 29 -20.03 27.77 -34.42
C GLN A 29 -20.51 26.57 -35.26
N THR A 30 -19.60 25.95 -36.02
CA THR A 30 -19.89 24.76 -36.83
C THR A 30 -19.31 23.50 -36.20
N GLU A 31 -19.79 22.32 -36.63
CA GLU A 31 -19.22 21.04 -36.22
C GLU A 31 -17.73 20.93 -36.58
N GLU A 32 -17.31 21.45 -37.73
CA GLU A 32 -15.91 21.42 -38.16
C GLU A 32 -15.01 22.28 -37.26
N MET A 33 -15.45 23.50 -36.92
CA MET A 33 -14.77 24.37 -35.95
C MET A 33 -14.62 23.66 -34.60
N ALA A 34 -15.68 23.03 -34.12
CA ALA A 34 -15.69 22.30 -32.86
C ALA A 34 -14.69 21.14 -32.86
N LEU A 35 -14.71 20.29 -33.90
CA LEU A 35 -13.79 19.16 -34.03
C LEU A 35 -12.33 19.62 -34.08
N LYS A 36 -12.05 20.69 -34.83
CA LYS A 36 -10.71 21.25 -34.96
C LYS A 36 -10.17 21.82 -33.65
N VAL A 37 -11.01 22.55 -32.92
CA VAL A 37 -10.66 23.07 -31.58
C VAL A 37 -10.36 21.93 -30.63
N ILE A 38 -11.21 20.91 -30.58
CA ILE A 38 -11.00 19.72 -29.74
C ILE A 38 -9.69 19.01 -30.10
N GLU A 39 -9.39 18.89 -31.41
CA GLU A 39 -8.17 18.27 -31.90
C GLU A 39 -6.90 19.02 -31.47
N LYS A 40 -6.95 20.36 -31.37
CA LYS A 40 -5.81 21.16 -30.88
C LYS A 40 -5.72 21.19 -29.36
N ASP A 41 -6.82 21.52 -28.67
CA ASP A 41 -6.86 21.61 -27.20
C ASP A 41 -8.23 21.18 -26.65
N ILE A 42 -8.24 20.01 -26.01
CA ILE A 42 -9.44 19.43 -25.41
C ILE A 42 -10.01 20.30 -24.27
N LYS A 43 -9.18 21.10 -23.58
CA LYS A 43 -9.63 21.97 -22.49
C LYS A 43 -10.60 23.04 -22.97
N LEU A 44 -10.60 23.34 -24.27
CA LEU A 44 -11.51 24.31 -24.89
C LEU A 44 -12.90 23.74 -25.19
N PHE A 45 -13.12 22.42 -25.05
CA PHE A 45 -14.43 21.80 -25.29
C PHE A 45 -15.55 22.42 -24.42
N LYS A 46 -15.21 22.91 -23.24
CA LYS A 46 -16.14 23.65 -22.35
C LYS A 46 -16.68 24.96 -22.96
N HIS A 47 -15.99 25.51 -23.95
CA HIS A 47 -16.37 26.74 -24.68
C HIS A 47 -16.99 26.46 -26.06
N VAL A 48 -17.04 25.20 -26.49
CA VAL A 48 -17.69 24.79 -27.73
C VAL A 48 -19.19 24.69 -27.49
N SER A 49 -20.01 25.39 -28.28
CA SER A 49 -21.48 25.34 -28.18
C SER A 49 -22.08 24.16 -28.95
N VAL A 50 -21.41 23.68 -29.99
CA VAL A 50 -21.87 22.57 -30.84
C VAL A 50 -21.74 21.23 -30.09
N ARG A 51 -22.87 20.54 -29.87
CA ARG A 51 -22.94 19.29 -29.08
C ARG A 51 -23.47 18.10 -29.89
N THR A 52 -23.08 17.98 -31.16
CA THR A 52 -23.45 16.79 -31.96
C THR A 52 -22.85 15.52 -31.35
N PRO A 53 -23.43 14.32 -31.63
CA PRO A 53 -22.87 13.06 -31.13
C PRO A 53 -21.41 12.86 -31.52
N LYS A 54 -21.02 13.27 -32.73
CA LYS A 54 -19.64 13.17 -33.23
C LYS A 54 -18.67 14.07 -32.46
N VAL A 55 -19.04 15.34 -32.24
CA VAL A 55 -18.21 16.28 -31.46
C VAL A 55 -18.05 15.79 -30.02
N CYS A 56 -19.15 15.39 -29.38
CA CYS A 56 -19.15 14.88 -28.02
C CYS A 56 -18.31 13.60 -27.88
N MET A 57 -18.44 12.65 -28.82
CA MET A 57 -17.63 11.43 -28.84
C MET A 57 -16.14 11.72 -29.04
N LYS A 58 -15.79 12.62 -29.97
CA LYS A 58 -14.40 13.03 -30.19
C LYS A 58 -13.79 13.62 -28.91
N ALA A 59 -14.55 14.44 -28.18
CA ALA A 59 -14.11 14.99 -26.90
C ALA A 59 -13.88 13.90 -25.86
N ILE A 60 -14.82 12.96 -25.67
CA ILE A 60 -14.70 11.85 -24.71
C ILE A 60 -13.51 10.93 -25.04
N LEU A 61 -13.28 10.64 -26.31
CA LEU A 61 -12.15 9.79 -26.74
C LEU A 61 -10.80 10.44 -26.44
N LYS A 62 -10.72 11.77 -26.47
CA LYS A 62 -9.49 12.52 -26.17
C LYS A 62 -9.28 12.76 -24.68
N ASP A 63 -10.35 13.06 -23.94
CA ASP A 63 -10.37 13.11 -22.48
C ASP A 63 -11.74 12.66 -21.98
N ALA A 64 -11.78 11.53 -21.30
CA ALA A 64 -13.00 10.93 -20.79
C ALA A 64 -13.74 11.86 -19.79
N ASN A 65 -13.01 12.73 -19.08
CA ASN A 65 -13.60 13.71 -18.15
C ASN A 65 -14.38 14.81 -18.88
N SER A 66 -14.25 14.94 -20.20
CA SER A 66 -15.04 15.86 -21.02
C SER A 66 -16.54 15.58 -20.96
N ILE A 67 -16.93 14.37 -20.55
CA ILE A 67 -18.34 14.00 -20.36
C ILE A 67 -19.09 14.95 -19.41
N LYS A 68 -18.38 15.58 -18.47
CA LYS A 68 -18.95 16.59 -17.55
C LYS A 68 -19.50 17.84 -18.23
N TYR A 69 -19.11 18.10 -19.48
CA TYR A 69 -19.58 19.23 -20.27
C TYR A 69 -20.72 18.85 -21.26
N ILE A 70 -21.21 17.62 -21.18
CA ILE A 70 -22.32 17.11 -21.99
C ILE A 70 -23.54 16.99 -21.09
N GLU A 71 -24.61 17.72 -21.42
CA GLU A 71 -25.81 17.79 -20.56
C GLU A 71 -26.55 16.45 -20.47
N LYS A 72 -26.66 15.73 -21.59
CA LYS A 72 -27.37 14.44 -21.69
C LYS A 72 -26.53 13.43 -22.48
N PRO A 73 -25.43 12.90 -21.92
CA PRO A 73 -24.59 11.93 -22.61
C PRO A 73 -25.38 10.64 -22.89
N THR A 74 -25.15 10.04 -24.05
CA THR A 74 -25.78 8.76 -24.40
C THR A 74 -25.21 7.62 -23.54
N LYS A 75 -25.92 6.48 -23.48
CA LYS A 75 -25.41 5.28 -22.79
C LYS A 75 -24.04 4.86 -23.33
N GLU A 76 -23.83 4.97 -24.63
CA GLU A 76 -22.56 4.61 -25.27
C GLU A 76 -21.42 5.58 -24.91
N MET A 77 -21.70 6.89 -24.91
CA MET A 77 -20.76 7.91 -24.41
C MET A 77 -20.32 7.62 -22.98
N CYS A 78 -21.28 7.30 -22.09
CA CYS A 78 -21.01 6.94 -20.71
C CYS A 78 -20.13 5.69 -20.60
N LYS A 79 -20.46 4.63 -21.36
CA LYS A 79 -19.68 3.38 -21.39
C LYS A 79 -18.24 3.62 -21.83
N ILE A 80 -18.03 4.36 -22.92
CA ILE A 80 -16.70 4.65 -23.44
C ILE A 80 -15.91 5.53 -22.47
N ALA A 81 -16.54 6.55 -21.88
CA ALA A 81 -15.90 7.39 -20.86
C ALA A 81 -15.42 6.55 -19.66
N ILE A 82 -16.26 5.67 -19.11
CA ILE A 82 -15.91 4.79 -17.98
C ILE A 82 -14.82 3.78 -18.36
N LYS A 83 -14.88 3.21 -19.57
CA LYS A 83 -13.84 2.29 -20.09
C LYS A 83 -12.49 2.99 -20.26
N ASN A 84 -12.47 4.28 -20.55
CA ASN A 84 -11.21 5.03 -20.61
C ASN A 84 -10.74 5.47 -19.22
N SER A 85 -11.66 5.94 -18.37
CA SER A 85 -11.36 6.38 -17.01
C SER A 85 -12.54 6.07 -16.06
N PRO A 86 -12.41 5.10 -15.15
CA PRO A 86 -13.51 4.69 -14.25
C PRO A 86 -14.05 5.82 -13.37
N THR A 87 -13.20 6.77 -12.99
CA THR A 87 -13.56 7.92 -12.15
C THR A 87 -14.50 8.91 -12.83
N THR A 88 -14.71 8.79 -14.15
CA THR A 88 -15.73 9.58 -14.87
C THR A 88 -17.14 9.30 -14.40
N LEU A 89 -17.37 8.19 -13.69
CA LEU A 89 -18.63 7.90 -13.02
C LEU A 89 -19.14 9.08 -12.17
N GLN A 90 -18.22 9.87 -11.58
CA GLN A 90 -18.56 11.07 -10.78
C GLN A 90 -19.35 12.14 -11.56
N TYR A 91 -19.21 12.17 -12.90
CA TYR A 91 -19.84 13.16 -13.76
C TYR A 91 -21.14 12.66 -14.41
N ILE A 92 -21.44 11.37 -14.29
CA ILE A 92 -22.65 10.79 -14.86
C ILE A 92 -23.78 10.94 -13.84
N LYS A 93 -24.82 11.69 -14.22
CA LYS A 93 -26.00 11.85 -13.38
C LYS A 93 -26.82 10.54 -13.40
N ASP A 94 -27.11 10.02 -12.21
CA ASP A 94 -27.93 8.82 -11.98
C ASP A 94 -27.49 7.61 -12.85
N PRO A 95 -26.22 7.16 -12.72
CA PRO A 95 -25.69 6.08 -13.54
C PRO A 95 -26.44 4.78 -13.28
N SER A 96 -26.64 3.99 -14.35
CA SER A 96 -27.24 2.65 -14.21
C SER A 96 -26.32 1.72 -13.42
N GLU A 97 -26.89 0.66 -12.85
CA GLU A 97 -26.12 -0.36 -12.13
C GLU A 97 -25.05 -1.00 -13.02
N GLU A 98 -25.34 -1.19 -14.32
CA GLU A 98 -24.37 -1.68 -15.31
C GLU A 98 -23.15 -0.75 -15.44
N LEU A 99 -23.35 0.56 -15.49
CA LEU A 99 -22.26 1.55 -15.55
C LEU A 99 -21.47 1.62 -14.24
N CYS A 100 -22.17 1.55 -13.11
CA CYS A 100 -21.53 1.48 -11.80
C CYS A 100 -20.63 0.24 -11.72
N LYS A 101 -21.16 -0.92 -12.10
CA LYS A 101 -20.42 -2.20 -12.10
C LYS A 101 -19.18 -2.12 -12.98
N LEU A 102 -19.31 -1.61 -14.21
CA LEU A 102 -18.20 -1.42 -15.14
C LEU A 102 -17.06 -0.54 -14.56
N ALA A 103 -17.42 0.51 -13.81
CA ALA A 103 -16.42 1.36 -13.15
C ALA A 103 -15.76 0.64 -11.95
N LEU A 104 -16.57 0.00 -11.10
CA LEU A 104 -16.11 -0.68 -9.88
C LEU A 104 -15.22 -1.88 -10.17
N GLU A 105 -15.49 -2.63 -11.23
CA GLU A 105 -14.66 -3.77 -11.66
C GLU A 105 -13.22 -3.36 -11.99
N ARG A 106 -12.99 -2.09 -12.35
CA ARG A 106 -11.65 -1.56 -12.65
C ARG A 106 -11.05 -0.73 -11.53
N ASN A 107 -11.89 -0.08 -10.73
CA ASN A 107 -11.46 0.71 -9.57
C ASN A 107 -12.59 0.75 -8.53
N GLY A 108 -12.45 -0.05 -7.48
CA GLY A 108 -13.45 -0.15 -6.41
C GLY A 108 -13.69 1.17 -5.67
N ALA A 109 -12.70 2.07 -5.64
CA ALA A 109 -12.85 3.39 -5.03
C ALA A 109 -13.89 4.29 -5.75
N CYS A 110 -14.33 3.93 -6.97
CA CYS A 110 -15.43 4.62 -7.64
C CYS A 110 -16.76 4.49 -6.90
N LEU A 111 -16.86 3.59 -5.90
CA LEU A 111 -18.06 3.44 -5.06
C LEU A 111 -18.42 4.74 -4.32
N GLN A 112 -17.44 5.61 -4.08
CA GLN A 112 -17.67 6.94 -3.51
C GLN A 112 -18.64 7.81 -4.34
N TYR A 113 -18.73 7.55 -5.66
CA TYR A 113 -19.61 8.26 -6.58
C TYR A 113 -20.98 7.58 -6.76
N VAL A 114 -21.16 6.38 -6.19
CA VAL A 114 -22.41 5.60 -6.33
C VAL A 114 -23.37 5.99 -5.22
N LYS A 115 -24.47 6.68 -5.58
CA LYS A 115 -25.49 7.11 -4.61
C LYS A 115 -26.25 5.94 -3.99
N LYS A 116 -26.71 5.01 -4.83
CA LYS A 116 -27.48 3.80 -4.47
C LYS A 116 -26.54 2.59 -4.43
N GLN A 117 -26.03 2.28 -3.25
CA GLN A 117 -25.09 1.18 -3.04
C GLN A 117 -25.86 -0.13 -2.79
N THR A 118 -25.89 -1.03 -3.78
CA THR A 118 -26.41 -2.39 -3.60
C THR A 118 -25.33 -3.29 -2.98
N ASN A 119 -25.73 -4.39 -2.34
CA ASN A 119 -24.78 -5.37 -1.80
C ASN A 119 -23.85 -5.92 -2.90
N SER A 120 -24.38 -6.15 -4.11
CA SER A 120 -23.56 -6.59 -5.25
C SER A 120 -22.49 -5.56 -5.62
N LEU A 121 -22.83 -4.27 -5.71
CA LEU A 121 -21.85 -3.22 -6.02
C LEU A 121 -20.80 -3.09 -4.91
N CYS A 122 -21.20 -3.17 -3.65
CA CYS A 122 -20.27 -3.15 -2.51
C CYS A 122 -19.27 -4.30 -2.57
N LYS A 123 -19.74 -5.53 -2.83
CA LYS A 123 -18.86 -6.71 -2.97
C LYS A 123 -17.87 -6.57 -4.12
N ILE A 124 -18.32 -6.07 -5.27
CA ILE A 124 -17.43 -5.83 -6.43
C ILE A 124 -16.38 -4.79 -6.07
N ALA A 125 -16.79 -3.68 -5.45
CA ALA A 125 -15.88 -2.61 -5.04
C ALA A 125 -14.79 -3.12 -4.10
N VAL A 126 -15.17 -3.84 -3.04
CA VAL A 126 -14.24 -4.37 -2.03
C VAL A 126 -13.35 -5.47 -2.62
N LYS A 127 -13.89 -6.33 -3.49
CA LYS A 127 -13.10 -7.36 -4.16
C LYS A 127 -12.02 -6.77 -5.06
N THR A 128 -12.32 -5.67 -5.75
CA THR A 128 -11.34 -4.98 -6.63
C THR A 128 -10.39 -4.09 -5.84
N THR A 129 -10.86 -3.45 -4.77
CA THR A 129 -10.08 -2.51 -3.95
C THR A 129 -10.56 -2.64 -2.51
N PRO A 130 -9.87 -3.41 -1.65
CA PRO A 130 -10.31 -3.66 -0.27
C PRO A 130 -10.61 -2.38 0.53
N GLN A 131 -9.81 -1.32 0.32
CA GLN A 131 -9.99 -0.01 0.96
C GLN A 131 -11.27 0.72 0.54
N ALA A 132 -11.97 0.27 -0.51
CA ALA A 132 -13.27 0.80 -0.90
C ALA A 132 -14.34 0.60 0.20
N LEU A 133 -14.07 -0.27 1.18
CA LEU A 133 -14.87 -0.42 2.40
C LEU A 133 -15.16 0.92 3.09
N GLN A 134 -14.21 1.87 3.04
CA GLN A 134 -14.37 3.21 3.62
C GLN A 134 -15.54 4.02 3.01
N TYR A 135 -15.91 3.73 1.76
CA TYR A 135 -16.97 4.43 1.04
C TYR A 135 -18.34 3.76 1.21
N ILE A 136 -18.42 2.62 1.89
CA ILE A 136 -19.67 1.89 2.10
C ILE A 136 -20.47 2.54 3.22
N LYS A 137 -21.68 2.98 2.90
CA LYS A 137 -22.58 3.63 3.87
C LYS A 137 -23.05 2.63 4.92
N ASN A 138 -23.62 1.51 4.45
CA ASN A 138 -24.15 0.43 5.28
C ASN A 138 -23.30 -0.82 5.08
N GLN A 139 -22.35 -1.04 5.97
CA GLN A 139 -21.45 -2.18 5.92
C GLN A 139 -22.19 -3.43 6.44
N THR A 140 -22.07 -4.54 5.71
CA THR A 140 -22.54 -5.84 6.17
C THR A 140 -21.33 -6.66 6.61
N GLU A 141 -21.50 -7.56 7.57
CA GLU A 141 -20.42 -8.42 8.05
C GLU A 141 -19.73 -9.18 6.91
N ALA A 142 -20.49 -9.73 5.97
CA ALA A 142 -19.94 -10.40 4.80
C ALA A 142 -19.02 -9.51 3.93
N VAL A 143 -19.33 -8.22 3.81
CA VAL A 143 -18.51 -7.26 3.04
C VAL A 143 -17.27 -6.84 3.85
N CYS A 144 -17.41 -6.66 5.16
CA CYS A 144 -16.27 -6.40 6.05
C CYS A 144 -15.30 -7.58 6.04
N LEU A 145 -15.80 -8.81 6.22
CA LEU A 145 -15.02 -10.04 6.15
C LEU A 145 -14.31 -10.18 4.79
N MET A 146 -14.98 -9.87 3.69
CA MET A 146 -14.36 -9.87 2.36
C MET A 146 -13.18 -8.89 2.28
N ALA A 147 -13.32 -7.69 2.85
CA ALA A 147 -12.25 -6.69 2.84
C ALA A 147 -11.05 -7.13 3.69
N VAL A 148 -11.28 -7.51 4.96
CA VAL A 148 -10.20 -7.82 5.90
C VAL A 148 -9.49 -9.14 5.58
N ASN A 149 -10.18 -10.11 4.97
CA ASN A 149 -9.54 -11.34 4.48
C ASN A 149 -8.64 -11.06 3.26
N SER A 150 -8.94 -10.02 2.47
CA SER A 150 -8.09 -9.60 1.36
C SER A 150 -6.93 -8.73 1.83
N GLU A 151 -7.16 -7.84 2.80
CA GLU A 151 -6.18 -6.91 3.36
C GLU A 151 -6.55 -6.56 4.81
N GLY A 152 -5.85 -7.16 5.78
CA GLY A 152 -6.19 -7.06 7.21
C GLY A 152 -6.19 -5.63 7.73
N SER A 153 -5.33 -4.77 7.17
CA SER A 153 -5.26 -3.35 7.51
C SER A 153 -6.55 -2.56 7.20
N THR A 154 -7.47 -3.11 6.38
CA THR A 154 -8.78 -2.50 6.12
C THR A 154 -9.71 -2.53 7.33
N LEU A 155 -9.34 -3.23 8.41
CA LEU A 155 -10.02 -3.17 9.70
C LEU A 155 -10.22 -1.71 10.19
N GLN A 156 -9.29 -0.81 9.85
CA GLN A 156 -9.39 0.63 10.16
C GLN A 156 -10.66 1.31 9.58
N TYR A 157 -11.28 0.72 8.55
CA TYR A 157 -12.48 1.25 7.90
C TYR A 157 -13.77 0.52 8.31
N VAL A 158 -13.67 -0.52 9.14
CA VAL A 158 -14.84 -1.24 9.68
C VAL A 158 -15.49 -0.37 10.75
N LYS A 159 -16.74 0.04 10.52
CA LYS A 159 -17.50 0.89 11.44
C LYS A 159 -17.93 0.15 12.70
N GLU A 160 -18.48 -1.05 12.51
CA GLU A 160 -18.93 -1.93 13.57
C GLU A 160 -18.10 -3.22 13.54
N GLN A 161 -17.16 -3.35 14.47
CA GLN A 161 -16.29 -4.52 14.55
C GLN A 161 -16.98 -5.65 15.30
N THR A 162 -16.97 -6.85 14.74
CA THR A 162 -17.29 -8.09 15.45
C THR A 162 -16.01 -8.84 15.75
N LYS A 163 -16.03 -9.73 16.76
CA LYS A 163 -14.89 -10.61 17.06
C LYS A 163 -14.46 -11.40 15.84
N GLU A 164 -15.39 -11.87 15.01
CA GLU A 164 -15.09 -12.60 13.77
C GLU A 164 -14.33 -11.73 12.76
N ILE A 165 -14.77 -10.48 12.53
CA ILE A 165 -14.08 -9.54 11.64
C ILE A 165 -12.67 -9.23 12.14
N VAL A 166 -12.51 -8.96 13.44
CA VAL A 166 -11.19 -8.65 14.02
C VAL A 166 -10.27 -9.87 13.92
N LEU A 167 -10.76 -11.08 14.25
CA LEU A 167 -9.99 -12.31 14.11
C LEU A 167 -9.56 -12.57 12.66
N ALA A 168 -10.46 -12.34 11.70
CA ALA A 168 -10.12 -12.47 10.28
C ALA A 168 -9.01 -11.48 9.87
N ALA A 169 -9.12 -10.22 10.31
CA ALA A 169 -8.13 -9.19 10.03
C ALA A 169 -6.74 -9.53 10.61
N VAL A 170 -6.66 -9.88 11.89
CA VAL A 170 -5.36 -10.14 12.56
C VAL A 170 -4.73 -11.47 12.13
N LYS A 171 -5.53 -12.45 11.70
CA LYS A 171 -5.01 -13.67 11.07
C LYS A 171 -4.38 -13.37 9.71
N GLN A 172 -4.95 -12.43 8.95
CA GLN A 172 -4.42 -12.00 7.66
C GLN A 172 -3.16 -11.14 7.80
N ASP A 173 -3.17 -10.16 8.71
CA ASP A 173 -2.05 -9.28 9.05
C ASP A 173 -2.06 -9.00 10.55
N GLY A 174 -1.12 -9.58 11.30
CA GLY A 174 -1.04 -9.39 12.76
C GLY A 174 -0.94 -7.93 13.19
N LEU A 175 -0.40 -7.03 12.34
CA LEU A 175 -0.33 -5.60 12.64
C LEU A 175 -1.68 -4.89 12.52
N ALA A 176 -2.73 -5.54 12.00
CA ALA A 176 -4.10 -5.04 12.02
C ALA A 176 -4.64 -4.87 13.45
N LEU A 177 -4.01 -5.51 14.44
CA LEU A 177 -4.33 -5.35 15.86
C LEU A 177 -4.36 -3.86 16.30
N ARG A 178 -3.55 -3.01 15.67
CA ARG A 178 -3.53 -1.55 15.92
C ARG A 178 -4.85 -0.84 15.67
N PHE A 179 -5.75 -1.46 14.90
CA PHE A 179 -7.08 -0.93 14.56
C PHE A 179 -8.21 -1.65 15.29
N ALA A 180 -7.91 -2.67 16.10
CA ALA A 180 -8.92 -3.44 16.81
C ALA A 180 -9.54 -2.59 17.95
N LEU A 181 -10.86 -2.49 17.94
CA LEU A 181 -11.64 -1.88 19.02
C LEU A 181 -12.10 -2.91 20.05
N ILE A 182 -12.16 -4.17 19.63
CA ILE A 182 -12.44 -5.32 20.49
C ILE A 182 -11.15 -6.10 20.67
N LEU A 183 -10.74 -6.27 21.91
CA LEU A 183 -9.54 -7.03 22.29
C LEU A 183 -9.95 -8.12 23.28
N ASP A 184 -9.45 -9.31 23.03
CA ASP A 184 -9.43 -10.42 23.98
C ASP A 184 -8.16 -11.25 23.78
N ASP A 185 -7.93 -12.20 24.68
CA ASP A 185 -6.72 -13.04 24.67
C ASP A 185 -6.56 -13.81 23.36
N GLU A 186 -7.66 -14.26 22.75
CA GLU A 186 -7.62 -14.99 21.48
C GLU A 186 -7.17 -14.09 20.33
N ILE A 187 -7.72 -12.88 20.22
CA ILE A 187 -7.36 -11.89 19.20
C ILE A 187 -5.88 -11.52 19.33
N ILE A 188 -5.44 -11.21 20.54
CA ILE A 188 -4.03 -10.84 20.81
C ILE A 188 -3.11 -11.99 20.44
N HIS A 189 -3.43 -13.21 20.88
CA HIS A 189 -2.65 -14.40 20.57
C HIS A 189 -2.59 -14.67 19.06
N LYS A 190 -3.70 -14.55 18.33
CA LYS A 190 -3.70 -14.73 16.87
C LYS A 190 -2.91 -13.64 16.16
N ALA A 191 -2.98 -12.40 16.62
CA ALA A 191 -2.21 -11.30 16.07
C ALA A 191 -0.70 -11.52 16.22
N ILE A 192 -0.24 -11.88 17.42
CA ILE A 192 1.19 -12.14 17.70
C ILE A 192 1.70 -13.35 16.93
N LEU A 193 0.91 -14.43 16.82
CA LEU A 193 1.28 -15.58 15.99
C LEU A 193 1.42 -15.21 14.51
N SER A 194 0.59 -14.29 14.01
CA SER A 194 0.66 -13.81 12.63
C SER A 194 1.87 -12.88 12.42
N ASN A 195 2.16 -12.02 13.40
CA ASN A 195 3.32 -11.13 13.38
C ASN A 195 3.76 -10.77 14.80
N GLY A 196 4.96 -11.17 15.22
CA GLY A 196 5.49 -10.90 16.56
C GLY A 196 5.51 -9.42 16.93
N ASN A 197 5.68 -8.53 15.95
CA ASN A 197 5.67 -7.09 16.14
C ASN A 197 4.28 -6.54 16.54
N ALA A 198 3.21 -7.34 16.44
CA ALA A 198 1.88 -6.98 16.95
C ALA A 198 1.89 -6.73 18.46
N LEU A 199 2.89 -7.26 19.21
CA LEU A 199 3.08 -6.97 20.62
C LEU A 199 3.16 -5.46 20.91
N ALA A 200 3.61 -4.64 19.95
CA ALA A 200 3.65 -3.18 20.05
C ALA A 200 2.27 -2.55 20.37
N TYR A 201 1.18 -3.24 20.03
CA TYR A 201 -0.19 -2.77 20.23
C TYR A 201 -0.89 -3.46 21.41
N VAL A 202 -0.16 -4.26 22.20
CA VAL A 202 -0.67 -4.93 23.40
C VAL A 202 -0.33 -4.09 24.62
N LYS A 203 -1.35 -3.57 25.31
CA LYS A 203 -1.18 -2.71 26.48
C LYS A 203 -0.68 -3.49 27.71
N GLU A 204 -1.26 -4.66 27.96
CA GLU A 204 -0.91 -5.51 29.10
C GLU A 204 -0.13 -6.73 28.61
N GLN A 205 1.20 -6.63 28.70
CA GLN A 205 2.09 -7.68 28.23
C GLN A 205 2.33 -8.70 29.33
N THR A 206 1.89 -9.94 29.10
CA THR A 206 2.30 -11.07 29.95
C THR A 206 3.63 -11.62 29.46
N LYS A 207 4.36 -12.29 30.35
CA LYS A 207 5.61 -12.98 29.99
C LYS A 207 5.41 -13.93 28.80
N ASP A 208 4.30 -14.67 28.78
CA ASP A 208 4.00 -15.64 27.73
C ASP A 208 3.77 -14.97 26.37
N LEU A 209 3.07 -13.82 26.34
CA LEU A 209 2.89 -13.05 25.10
C LEU A 209 4.22 -12.48 24.60
N CYS A 210 5.08 -12.00 25.50
CA CYS A 210 6.42 -11.54 25.14
C CYS A 210 7.27 -12.67 24.55
N ILE A 211 7.29 -13.84 25.21
CA ILE A 211 8.00 -15.02 24.70
C ILE A 211 7.45 -15.41 23.33
N MET A 212 6.13 -15.47 23.17
CA MET A 212 5.50 -15.80 21.90
C MET A 212 5.90 -14.83 20.78
N ALA A 213 5.92 -13.53 21.05
CA ALA A 213 6.34 -12.52 20.10
C ALA A 213 7.81 -12.68 19.69
N ILE A 214 8.71 -12.87 20.66
CA ILE A 214 10.15 -13.09 20.42
C ILE A 214 10.38 -14.39 19.65
N LEU A 215 9.64 -15.45 19.99
CA LEU A 215 9.71 -16.72 19.28
C LEU A 215 9.13 -16.63 17.87
N ASN A 216 8.27 -15.67 17.56
CA ASN A 216 7.83 -15.41 16.19
C ASN A 216 8.87 -14.59 15.42
N ASP A 217 9.26 -13.43 15.95
CA ASP A 217 10.30 -12.54 15.42
C ASP A 217 11.18 -12.05 16.59
N PRO A 218 12.46 -12.48 16.69
CA PRO A 218 13.37 -12.08 17.76
C PRO A 218 13.52 -10.56 17.91
N MET A 219 13.37 -9.81 16.82
CA MET A 219 13.49 -8.34 16.83
C MET A 219 12.30 -7.67 17.52
N SER A 220 11.22 -8.41 17.77
CA SER A 220 10.08 -7.96 18.59
C SER A 220 10.46 -7.64 20.03
N ILE A 221 11.65 -8.06 20.49
CA ILE A 221 12.21 -7.64 21.79
C ILE A 221 12.19 -6.11 21.96
N LYS A 222 12.25 -5.33 20.87
CA LYS A 222 12.12 -3.86 20.89
C LYS A 222 10.79 -3.34 21.45
N TYR A 223 9.73 -4.15 21.40
CA TYR A 223 8.39 -3.80 21.89
C TYR A 223 8.07 -4.39 23.26
N VAL A 224 8.96 -5.21 23.81
CA VAL A 224 8.82 -5.78 25.14
C VAL A 224 9.11 -4.72 26.20
N ASP A 225 8.21 -4.54 27.16
CA ASP A 225 8.41 -3.64 28.30
C ASP A 225 7.88 -4.27 29.61
N PRO A 226 8.75 -4.57 30.60
CA PRO A 226 10.21 -4.38 30.60
C PRO A 226 10.98 -5.48 29.87
N GLN A 227 12.11 -5.11 29.25
CA GLN A 227 13.09 -6.04 28.68
C GLN A 227 13.87 -6.76 29.79
N THR A 228 13.30 -7.82 30.36
CA THR A 228 13.98 -8.63 31.37
C THR A 228 15.17 -9.39 30.77
N LYS A 229 16.19 -9.67 31.59
CA LYS A 229 17.36 -10.47 31.17
C LYS A 229 16.97 -11.80 30.52
N GLU A 230 15.96 -12.47 31.06
CA GLU A 230 15.46 -13.74 30.53
C GLU A 230 14.91 -13.58 29.10
N LEU A 231 14.05 -12.59 28.85
CA LEU A 231 13.48 -12.31 27.52
C LEU A 231 14.56 -11.88 26.52
N CYS A 232 15.51 -11.05 26.97
CA CYS A 232 16.68 -10.66 26.19
C CYS A 232 17.52 -11.88 25.77
N LEU A 233 17.78 -12.80 26.69
CA LEU A 233 18.51 -14.05 26.39
C LEU A 233 17.75 -14.92 25.39
N ILE A 234 16.43 -15.08 25.55
CA ILE A 234 15.60 -15.81 24.58
C ILE A 234 15.72 -15.20 23.18
N ALA A 235 15.69 -13.86 23.08
CA ALA A 235 15.82 -13.16 21.80
C ALA A 235 17.18 -13.42 21.13
N VAL A 236 18.28 -13.21 21.84
CA VAL A 236 19.63 -13.37 21.26
C VAL A 236 20.03 -14.82 21.01
N LEU A 237 19.48 -15.77 21.78
CA LEU A 237 19.66 -17.20 21.51
C LEU A 237 18.94 -17.64 20.23
N LYS A 238 17.83 -16.97 19.88
CA LYS A 238 17.10 -17.24 18.63
C LYS A 238 17.73 -16.52 17.44
N ASP A 239 18.11 -15.26 17.59
CA ASP A 239 18.90 -14.50 16.61
C ASP A 239 19.81 -13.50 17.34
N GLY A 240 21.13 -13.71 17.24
CA GLY A 240 22.13 -12.88 17.92
C GLY A 240 22.10 -11.42 17.51
N LEU A 241 21.55 -11.09 16.34
CA LEU A 241 21.38 -9.69 15.91
C LEU A 241 20.27 -8.95 16.67
N ALA A 242 19.40 -9.66 17.40
CA ALA A 242 18.39 -9.05 18.27
C ALA A 242 18.98 -8.15 19.36
N ILE A 243 20.28 -8.30 19.66
CA ILE A 243 20.99 -7.44 20.61
C ILE A 243 20.95 -5.95 20.24
N ASP A 244 20.80 -5.61 18.96
CA ASP A 244 20.64 -4.23 18.50
C ASP A 244 19.45 -3.53 19.16
N TYR A 245 18.39 -4.30 19.43
CA TYR A 245 17.14 -3.82 20.00
C TYR A 245 17.08 -3.92 21.54
N ILE A 246 18.14 -4.40 22.18
CA ILE A 246 18.22 -4.54 23.64
C ILE A 246 18.77 -3.25 24.26
N LYS A 247 18.03 -2.70 25.23
CA LYS A 247 18.40 -1.47 25.95
C LYS A 247 19.55 -1.71 26.92
N ASP A 248 19.44 -2.72 27.78
CA ASP A 248 20.48 -3.09 28.73
C ASP A 248 21.24 -4.34 28.25
N GLN A 249 22.42 -4.12 27.67
CA GLN A 249 23.26 -5.15 27.07
C GLN A 249 24.27 -5.65 28.12
N ASP A 250 23.82 -6.50 29.02
CA ASP A 250 24.71 -7.08 30.03
C ASP A 250 25.75 -8.04 29.41
N ASN A 251 26.71 -8.48 30.24
CA ASN A 251 27.81 -9.30 29.78
C ASN A 251 27.36 -10.65 29.20
N ASP A 252 26.35 -11.29 29.79
CA ASP A 252 25.89 -12.61 29.36
C ASP A 252 25.12 -12.51 28.05
N ILE A 253 24.25 -11.51 27.91
CA ILE A 253 23.51 -11.21 26.67
C ILE A 253 24.49 -10.94 25.53
N CYS A 254 25.53 -10.13 25.76
CA CYS A 254 26.57 -9.86 24.76
C CYS A 254 27.31 -11.13 24.32
N ILE A 255 27.70 -11.98 25.27
CA ILE A 255 28.41 -13.23 24.98
C ILE A 255 27.53 -14.19 24.19
N GLU A 256 26.28 -14.39 24.60
CA GLU A 256 25.36 -15.30 23.91
C GLU A 256 25.00 -14.79 22.52
N ALA A 257 24.80 -13.48 22.33
CA ALA A 257 24.58 -12.88 21.02
C ALA A 257 25.76 -13.17 20.05
N ILE A 258 27.00 -12.98 20.51
CA ILE A 258 28.21 -13.26 19.69
C ILE A 258 28.36 -14.74 19.39
N LYS A 259 28.07 -15.62 20.37
CA LYS A 259 28.14 -17.07 20.17
C LYS A 259 27.12 -17.54 19.13
N GLN A 260 25.93 -16.95 19.12
CA GLN A 260 24.88 -17.26 18.16
C GLN A 260 25.21 -16.68 16.77
N ASN A 261 25.53 -15.38 16.71
CA ASN A 261 25.95 -14.69 15.50
C ASN A 261 27.13 -13.75 15.80
N PRO A 262 28.36 -14.07 15.38
CA PRO A 262 29.53 -13.24 15.61
C PRO A 262 29.41 -11.80 15.10
N SER A 263 28.59 -11.57 14.07
CA SER A 263 28.36 -10.23 13.52
C SER A 263 27.54 -9.35 14.48
N ALA A 264 26.90 -9.92 15.51
CA ALA A 264 26.25 -9.17 16.58
C ALA A 264 27.21 -8.21 17.31
N LEU A 265 28.53 -8.46 17.24
CA LEU A 265 29.59 -7.57 17.74
C LEU A 265 29.41 -6.11 17.28
N MET A 266 28.91 -5.88 16.06
CA MET A 266 28.73 -4.53 15.54
C MET A 266 27.69 -3.71 16.34
N TYR A 267 26.74 -4.39 16.98
CA TYR A 267 25.63 -3.78 17.73
C TYR A 267 25.86 -3.73 19.25
N ILE A 268 26.93 -4.37 19.74
CA ILE A 268 27.29 -4.31 21.16
C ILE A 268 27.92 -2.95 21.48
N ARG A 269 27.37 -2.22 22.45
CA ARG A 269 27.82 -0.87 22.84
C ARG A 269 29.15 -0.90 23.59
N ASP A 270 29.34 -1.89 24.46
CA ASP A 270 30.60 -2.11 25.17
C ASP A 270 31.69 -2.63 24.21
N LYS A 271 32.83 -1.92 24.15
CA LYS A 271 33.90 -2.20 23.18
C LYS A 271 35.08 -2.99 23.75
N ARG A 272 34.88 -3.72 24.87
CA ARG A 272 35.86 -4.65 25.44
C ARG A 272 36.48 -5.57 24.39
N SER A 273 37.78 -5.79 24.51
CA SER A 273 38.56 -6.63 23.57
C SER A 273 38.14 -8.10 23.59
N GLU A 274 37.66 -8.59 24.73
CA GLU A 274 37.16 -9.96 24.93
C GLU A 274 36.07 -10.33 23.93
N TYR A 275 35.15 -9.42 23.62
CA TYR A 275 34.10 -9.62 22.63
C TYR A 275 34.63 -9.75 21.21
N LYS A 276 35.64 -8.95 20.86
CA LYS A 276 36.31 -9.05 19.55
C LYS A 276 37.03 -10.40 19.42
N VAL A 277 37.73 -10.83 20.48
CA VAL A 277 38.42 -12.12 20.52
C VAL A 277 37.41 -13.27 20.42
N LEU A 278 36.29 -13.19 21.15
CA LEU A 278 35.22 -14.18 21.11
C LEU A 278 34.62 -14.28 19.71
N ALA A 279 34.25 -13.15 19.09
CA ALA A 279 33.67 -13.13 17.75
C ALA A 279 34.60 -13.76 16.70
N VAL A 280 35.90 -13.39 16.71
CA VAL A 280 36.90 -13.99 15.81
C VAL A 280 37.03 -15.50 16.05
N LYS A 281 37.11 -15.94 17.32
CA LYS A 281 37.18 -17.37 17.66
C LYS A 281 35.96 -18.13 17.16
N THR A 282 34.76 -17.56 17.36
CA THR A 282 33.50 -18.17 16.91
C THR A 282 33.45 -18.25 15.39
N CYS A 283 33.80 -17.18 14.65
CA CYS A 283 33.91 -17.22 13.19
C CYS A 283 34.87 -18.31 12.72
N LEU A 284 36.09 -18.38 13.27
CA LEU A 284 37.07 -19.40 12.89
C LEU A 284 36.58 -20.83 13.19
N LYS A 285 35.82 -21.02 14.27
CA LYS A 285 35.19 -22.31 14.60
C LYS A 285 34.13 -22.71 13.56
N HIS A 286 33.29 -21.78 13.11
CA HIS A 286 32.32 -22.04 12.04
C HIS A 286 33.01 -22.29 10.69
N ILE A 287 34.01 -21.47 10.35
CA ILE A 287 34.77 -21.59 9.09
C ILE A 287 35.50 -22.92 8.99
N LYS A 288 36.03 -23.42 10.11
CA LYS A 288 36.66 -24.75 10.17
C LYS A 288 35.66 -25.87 9.79
N LYS A 289 34.36 -25.66 10.01
CA LYS A 289 33.31 -26.61 9.62
C LYS A 289 32.80 -26.36 8.21
N ASP A 290 32.68 -25.09 7.81
CA ASP A 290 32.25 -24.66 6.48
C ASP A 290 32.96 -23.37 6.06
N ILE A 291 33.84 -23.47 5.07
CA ILE A 291 34.61 -22.34 4.54
C ILE A 291 33.73 -21.22 3.97
N ASN A 292 32.53 -21.56 3.49
CA ASN A 292 31.60 -20.60 2.89
C ASN A 292 30.98 -19.66 3.92
N TYR A 293 31.07 -19.99 5.22
CA TYR A 293 30.62 -19.14 6.32
C TYR A 293 31.24 -17.73 6.28
N ILE A 294 32.41 -17.55 5.66
CA ILE A 294 33.00 -16.23 5.42
C ILE A 294 32.02 -15.28 4.72
N ASN A 295 31.15 -15.80 3.85
CA ASN A 295 30.17 -15.02 3.11
C ASN A 295 28.98 -14.58 3.98
N GLU A 296 28.70 -15.30 5.07
CA GLU A 296 27.59 -15.02 6.00
C GLU A 296 27.96 -13.97 7.06
N ILE A 297 29.25 -13.67 7.25
CA ILE A 297 29.70 -12.61 8.17
C ILE A 297 29.29 -11.24 7.61
N SER A 298 28.30 -10.61 8.22
CA SER A 298 27.77 -9.31 7.80
C SER A 298 28.57 -8.13 8.33
N ASP A 299 29.22 -8.27 9.49
CA ASP A 299 30.18 -7.28 10.00
C ASP A 299 31.42 -7.25 9.10
N LYS A 300 31.56 -6.19 8.31
CA LYS A 300 32.66 -5.99 7.35
C LYS A 300 34.03 -5.93 8.03
N VAL A 301 34.12 -5.34 9.21
CA VAL A 301 35.38 -5.20 9.95
C VAL A 301 35.81 -6.56 10.48
N LEU A 302 34.88 -7.28 11.13
CA LEU A 302 35.11 -8.64 11.60
C LEU A 302 35.51 -9.57 10.45
N LYS A 303 34.76 -9.55 9.34
CA LYS A 303 35.05 -10.34 8.13
C LYS A 303 36.45 -10.08 7.61
N MET A 304 36.85 -8.81 7.50
CA MET A 304 38.20 -8.45 7.06
C MET A 304 39.28 -9.02 8.00
N VAL A 305 39.08 -8.93 9.32
CA VAL A 305 40.04 -9.48 10.30
C VAL A 305 40.15 -11.00 10.16
N VAL A 306 39.02 -11.70 10.05
CA VAL A 306 38.98 -13.15 9.91
C VAL A 306 39.68 -13.60 8.61
N VAL A 307 39.40 -12.96 7.47
CA VAL A 307 40.06 -13.27 6.18
C VAL A 307 41.57 -13.05 6.25
N LYS A 308 42.03 -11.97 6.89
CA LYS A 308 43.47 -11.72 7.10
C LYS A 308 44.15 -12.79 7.96
N LEU A 309 43.45 -13.33 8.96
CA LEU A 309 44.00 -14.39 9.81
C LEU A 309 44.09 -15.73 9.06
N LEU A 310 43.10 -16.04 8.21
CA LEU A 310 43.11 -17.25 7.39
C LEU A 310 44.21 -17.23 6.33
N SER A 311 44.43 -16.08 5.68
CA SER A 311 45.48 -15.96 4.66
C SER A 311 46.90 -16.01 5.21
N LYS A 312 47.10 -15.65 6.49
CA LYS A 312 48.38 -15.85 7.19
C LYS A 312 48.64 -17.33 7.50
N LYS A 313 47.62 -18.07 7.95
CA LYS A 313 47.73 -19.50 8.27
C LYS A 313 47.93 -20.41 7.06
N GLY A 314 47.55 -19.99 5.85
CA GLY A 314 47.78 -20.76 4.62
C GLY A 314 49.16 -20.56 4.00
N LYS A 315 50.04 -19.76 4.61
CA LYS A 315 51.41 -19.47 4.16
C LYS A 315 52.50 -20.07 5.08
N GLU A 316 52.08 -20.73 6.16
CA GLU A 316 52.92 -21.52 7.09
C GLU A 316 52.66 -23.01 6.82
#